data_AF-A0A498H9P2-F1
#
_entry.id   AF-A0A498H9P2-F1
#
_cell.length_a   1.000
_cell.length_b   1.000
_cell.length_c   1.000
_cell.angle_alpha   90.00
_cell.angle_beta   90.00
_cell.angle_gamma   90.00
#
_symmetry.space_group_name_H-M   'P 1'
#
loop_
_entity.id
_entity.type
_entity.pdbx_description
1 polymer ?
#
loop_
_entity_poly.entity_id
_entity_poly.type
_entity_poly.pdbx_seq_one_letter_code
_entity_poly.pdbx_strand_id
1 'polypeptide(L)'
;MAECQQFSDHSMLLLLLILVAGTSLAANFLRENAITLTKVREETIKLLGKTDMWFFSPEHPALTEEAQQVLDWAIDKKNKSCEFLDILNISIAGDSREITTSHLLLGIWYEGEPPGHKIMAGLGFN
;
A
#
# COMPACT_ATOMS: atom_id res chain seq x y z
N MET A 1 -1.02 29.44 -10.05
CA MET A 1 -0.58 28.35 -10.94
C MET A 1 -0.44 27.13 -10.03
N ALA A 2 -1.53 26.39 -9.86
CA ALA A 2 -1.54 25.20 -9.01
C ALA A 2 -0.95 24.07 -9.86
N GLU A 3 0.21 23.57 -9.45
CA GLU A 3 0.86 22.44 -10.10
C GLU A 3 -0.09 21.24 -10.10
N CYS A 4 -0.32 20.70 -11.30
CA CYS A 4 -1.03 19.45 -11.51
C CYS A 4 -0.20 18.28 -10.96
N GLN A 5 -0.13 18.16 -9.63
CA GLN A 5 0.36 16.99 -8.92
C GLN A 5 -0.70 15.88 -8.92
N GLN A 6 -1.34 15.65 -10.06
CA GLN A 6 -2.39 14.64 -10.18
C GLN A 6 -1.69 13.30 -10.42
N PHE A 7 -1.75 12.43 -9.40
CA PHE A 7 -1.24 11.05 -9.40
C PHE A 7 0.27 10.84 -9.10
N SER A 8 0.92 11.70 -8.31
CA SER A 8 2.30 11.46 -7.85
C SER A 8 2.42 10.68 -6.55
N ASP A 9 1.34 10.11 -6.00
CA ASP A 9 1.39 9.41 -4.71
C ASP A 9 1.12 7.93 -4.91
N HIS A 10 2.17 7.15 -5.20
CA HIS A 10 2.04 5.73 -5.52
C HIS A 10 1.67 4.85 -4.31
N SER A 11 1.73 5.36 -3.08
CA SER A 11 1.28 4.63 -1.87
C SER A 11 -0.22 4.31 -1.88
N MET A 12 -1.06 5.22 -2.36
CA MET A 12 -2.49 4.97 -2.58
C MET A 12 -2.74 3.99 -3.73
N LEU A 13 -1.87 4.01 -4.74
CA LEU A 13 -1.94 3.05 -5.83
C LEU A 13 -1.63 1.65 -5.36
N LEU A 14 -0.65 1.46 -4.47
CA LEU A 14 -0.39 0.16 -3.85
C LEU A 14 -1.62 -0.35 -3.08
N LEU A 15 -2.30 0.52 -2.31
CA LEU A 15 -3.55 0.17 -1.62
C LEU A 15 -4.67 -0.24 -2.60
N LEU A 16 -4.86 0.54 -3.67
CA LEU A 16 -5.84 0.24 -4.72
C LEU A 16 -5.50 -1.07 -5.45
N LEU A 17 -4.23 -1.32 -5.74
CA LEU A 17 -3.74 -2.55 -6.38
C LEU A 17 -4.01 -3.79 -5.52
N ILE A 18 -3.78 -3.70 -4.20
CA ILE A 18 -4.13 -4.78 -3.25
C ILE A 18 -5.63 -5.09 -3.33
N LEU A 19 -6.48 -4.06 -3.31
CA LEU A 19 -7.94 -4.23 -3.37
C LEU A 19 -8.47 -4.71 -4.73
N VAL A 20 -7.84 -4.30 -5.83
CA VAL A 20 -8.13 -4.75 -7.21
C VAL A 20 -7.74 -6.20 -7.41
N ALA A 21 -6.57 -6.61 -6.91
CA ALA A 21 -6.14 -8.01 -6.96
C ALA A 21 -7.16 -8.92 -6.26
N GLY A 22 -7.71 -8.48 -5.12
CA GLY A 22 -8.95 -8.99 -4.53
C GLY A 22 -8.92 -10.41 -3.95
N THR A 23 -7.93 -11.22 -4.31
CA THR A 23 -7.76 -12.62 -3.87
C THR A 23 -6.74 -12.79 -2.75
N SER A 24 -6.02 -11.73 -2.41
CA SER A 24 -4.97 -11.78 -1.39
C SER A 24 -5.52 -11.69 0.03
N LEU A 25 -4.77 -12.22 1.01
CA LEU A 25 -5.12 -12.15 2.43
C LEU A 25 -5.38 -10.71 2.89
N ALA A 26 -4.52 -9.78 2.45
CA ALA A 26 -4.67 -8.36 2.74
C ALA A 26 -5.96 -7.76 2.15
N ALA A 27 -6.31 -8.13 0.93
CA ALA A 27 -7.54 -7.66 0.28
C ALA A 27 -8.80 -8.19 0.99
N ASN A 28 -8.78 -9.46 1.42
CA ASN A 28 -9.88 -10.05 2.19
C ASN A 28 -10.00 -9.37 3.56
N PHE A 29 -8.90 -9.16 4.27
CA PHE A 29 -8.88 -8.46 5.55
C PHE A 29 -9.47 -7.04 5.44
N LEU A 30 -9.08 -6.27 4.41
CA LEU A 30 -9.65 -4.94 4.18
C LEU A 30 -11.16 -5.00 3.92
N ARG A 31 -11.64 -5.97 3.13
CA ARG A 31 -13.07 -6.15 2.84
C ARG A 31 -13.87 -6.54 4.08
N GLU A 32 -13.32 -7.41 4.93
CA GLU A 32 -13.92 -7.79 6.22
C GLU A 32 -14.07 -6.57 7.15
N ASN A 33 -13.11 -5.63 7.11
CA ASN A 33 -13.17 -4.35 7.80
C ASN A 33 -14.01 -3.28 7.07
N ALA A 34 -14.84 -3.70 6.09
CA ALA A 34 -15.69 -2.82 5.27
C ALA A 34 -14.92 -1.74 4.48
N ILE A 35 -13.61 -1.91 4.25
CA ILE A 35 -12.76 -1.07 3.40
C ILE A 35 -12.81 -1.67 1.99
N THR A 36 -13.58 -1.02 1.11
CA THR A 36 -13.79 -1.48 -0.27
C THR A 36 -13.09 -0.54 -1.25
N LEU A 37 -12.87 -1.04 -2.47
CA LEU A 37 -12.27 -0.26 -3.57
C LEU A 37 -12.99 1.07 -3.80
N THR A 38 -14.32 1.07 -3.73
CA THR A 38 -15.14 2.27 -3.95
C THR A 38 -14.92 3.31 -2.85
N LYS A 39 -14.88 2.88 -1.58
CA LYS A 39 -14.63 3.79 -0.45
C LYS A 39 -13.22 4.39 -0.49
N VAL A 40 -12.21 3.57 -0.77
CA VAL A 40 -10.83 4.05 -0.93
C VAL A 40 -10.77 5.07 -2.07
N ARG A 41 -11.40 4.79 -3.21
CA ARG A 41 -11.48 5.73 -4.33
C ARG A 41 -12.18 7.05 -3.96
N GLU A 42 -13.27 7.00 -3.21
CA GLU A 42 -13.98 8.21 -2.75
C GLU A 42 -13.11 9.06 -1.84
N GLU A 43 -12.40 8.46 -0.88
CA GLU A 43 -11.45 9.17 -0.02
C GLU A 43 -10.25 9.72 -0.80
N THR A 44 -9.74 8.97 -1.79
CA THR A 44 -8.70 9.47 -2.70
C THR A 44 -9.17 10.72 -3.46
N ILE A 45 -10.39 10.71 -3.99
CA ILE A 45 -10.97 11.86 -4.70
C ILE A 45 -11.18 13.05 -3.75
N LYS A 46 -11.51 12.83 -2.48
CA LYS A 46 -11.63 13.91 -1.48
C LYS A 46 -10.28 14.55 -1.17
N LEU A 47 -9.21 13.75 -1.08
CA LEU A 47 -7.87 14.24 -0.76
C LEU A 47 -7.19 14.94 -1.94
N LEU A 48 -7.25 14.34 -3.14
CA LEU A 48 -6.54 14.82 -4.33
C LEU A 48 -7.41 15.63 -5.30
N GLY A 49 -8.73 15.64 -5.12
CA GLY A 49 -9.68 16.18 -6.09
C GLY A 49 -9.97 15.22 -7.25
N LYS A 50 -10.99 15.55 -8.07
CA LYS A 50 -11.27 14.80 -9.30
C LYS A 50 -10.18 15.12 -10.33
N THR A 51 -9.59 14.09 -10.93
CA THR A 51 -8.70 14.25 -12.07
C THR A 51 -9.52 14.59 -13.31
N ASP A 52 -9.01 15.47 -14.17
CA ASP A 52 -9.66 15.75 -15.46
C ASP A 52 -9.74 14.48 -16.32
N MET A 53 -10.86 14.32 -17.04
CA MET A 53 -11.11 13.19 -17.95
C MET A 53 -10.08 13.02 -19.07
N TRP A 54 -9.17 14.00 -19.24
CA TRP A 54 -8.18 14.08 -20.31
C TRP A 54 -6.74 13.96 -19.83
N PHE A 55 -6.52 13.46 -18.60
CA PHE A 55 -5.18 13.21 -18.10
C PHE A 55 -4.66 11.87 -18.62
N PHE A 56 -3.67 11.93 -19.52
CA PHE A 56 -2.88 10.77 -19.90
C PHE A 56 -1.85 10.49 -18.82
N SER A 57 -1.89 9.30 -18.22
CA SER A 57 -0.79 8.86 -17.37
C SER A 57 0.51 8.88 -18.18
N PRO A 58 1.62 9.39 -17.62
CA PRO A 58 2.92 9.26 -18.26
C PRO A 58 3.19 7.78 -18.58
N GLU A 59 3.75 7.46 -19.75
CA GLU A 59 3.86 6.06 -20.20
C GLU A 59 4.68 5.17 -19.25
N HIS A 60 5.60 5.77 -18.48
CA HIS A 60 6.37 5.11 -17.44
C HIS A 60 6.43 6.00 -16.19
N PRO A 61 5.43 5.95 -15.29
CA PRO A 61 5.53 6.66 -14.03
C PRO A 61 6.66 6.03 -13.22
N ALA A 62 7.65 6.84 -12.84
CA ALA A 62 8.67 6.41 -11.89
C ALA A 62 8.01 6.13 -10.54
N LEU A 63 8.48 5.10 -9.84
CA LEU A 63 8.02 4.84 -8.47
C LEU A 63 8.41 6.04 -7.59
N THR A 64 7.47 6.57 -6.82
CA THR A 64 7.72 7.72 -5.95
C THR A 64 8.47 7.29 -4.71
N GLU A 65 9.13 8.25 -4.07
CA GLU A 65 9.99 7.99 -2.92
C GLU A 65 9.23 7.29 -1.79
N GLU A 66 7.95 7.60 -1.58
CA GLU A 66 7.12 6.95 -0.56
C GLU A 66 6.80 5.50 -0.94
N ALA A 67 6.44 5.24 -2.20
CA ALA A 67 6.17 3.86 -2.61
C ALA A 67 7.44 3.00 -2.60
N GLN A 68 8.60 3.60 -2.88
CA GLN A 68 9.89 2.93 -2.74
C GLN A 68 10.19 2.62 -1.26
N GLN A 69 9.95 3.58 -0.37
CA GLN A 69 10.10 3.38 1.07
C GLN A 69 9.15 2.29 1.60
N VAL A 70 7.94 2.13 1.04
CA VAL A 70 6.98 1.08 1.45
C VAL A 70 7.54 -0.28 1.12
N LEU A 71 8.13 -0.40 -0.07
CA LEU A 71 8.81 -1.61 -0.51
C LEU A 71 10.04 -1.88 0.34
N ASP A 72 10.85 -0.87 0.60
CA ASP A 72 12.07 -1.01 1.41
C ASP A 72 11.73 -1.43 2.84
N TRP A 73 10.68 -0.87 3.45
CA TRP A 73 10.17 -1.30 4.75
C TRP A 73 9.69 -2.74 4.72
N ALA A 74 8.92 -3.14 3.70
CA ALA A 74 8.42 -4.50 3.57
C ALA A 74 9.55 -5.52 3.42
N ILE A 75 10.61 -5.17 2.68
CA ILE A 75 11.83 -5.96 2.51
C ILE A 75 12.59 -6.05 3.85
N ASP A 76 12.84 -4.92 4.50
CA ASP A 76 13.58 -4.86 5.77
C ASP A 76 12.87 -5.65 6.88
N LYS A 77 11.55 -5.52 6.99
CA LYS A 77 10.75 -6.25 7.97
C LYS A 77 10.84 -7.76 7.74
N LYS A 78 10.81 -8.18 6.48
CA LYS A 78 10.94 -9.59 6.11
C LYS A 78 12.34 -10.11 6.40
N ASN A 79 13.39 -9.39 6.00
CA ASN A 79 14.77 -9.76 6.25
C ASN A 79 15.05 -9.91 7.74
N LYS A 80 14.61 -8.97 8.57
CA LYS A 80 14.74 -9.05 10.04
C LYS A 80 14.03 -10.27 10.63
N SER A 81 12.84 -10.60 10.13
CA SER A 81 12.13 -11.80 10.59
C SER A 81 12.86 -13.09 10.18
N CYS A 82 13.40 -13.15 8.97
CA CYS A 82 14.13 -14.31 8.47
C CYS A 82 15.48 -14.48 9.18
N GLU A 83 16.28 -13.41 9.31
CA GLU A 83 17.57 -13.46 10.00
C GLU A 83 17.42 -13.94 11.45
N PHE A 84 16.42 -13.46 12.16
CA PHE A 84 16.16 -13.89 13.53
C PHE A 84 15.74 -15.37 13.62
N LEU A 85 14.92 -15.84 12.68
CA LEU A 85 14.47 -17.24 12.64
C LEU A 85 15.57 -18.21 12.19
N ASP A 86 16.42 -17.79 11.26
CA ASP A 86 17.62 -18.51 10.83
C ASP A 86 18.61 -18.65 12.00
N ILE A 87 18.81 -17.60 12.81
CA ILE A 87 19.66 -17.66 14.02
C ILE A 87 19.10 -18.65 15.04
N LEU A 88 17.78 -18.69 15.22
CA LEU A 88 17.14 -19.57 16.19
C LEU A 88 16.94 -21.00 15.67
N ASN A 89 17.23 -21.27 14.39
CA ASN A 89 17.05 -22.58 13.74
C ASN A 89 15.60 -23.08 13.84
N ILE A 90 14.63 -22.15 13.85
CA ILE A 90 13.20 -22.43 13.93
C ILE A 90 12.60 -22.14 12.55
N SER A 91 12.29 -23.19 11.79
CA SER A 91 11.50 -23.04 10.56
C SER A 91 10.02 -23.01 10.93
N ILE A 92 9.38 -21.85 10.76
CA ILE A 92 7.93 -21.72 10.96
C ILE A 92 7.25 -22.08 9.63
N ALA A 93 6.33 -23.04 9.66
CA ALA A 93 5.52 -23.38 8.49
C ALA A 93 4.73 -22.14 8.03
N GLY A 94 5.07 -21.61 6.85
CA GLY A 94 4.53 -20.35 6.32
C GLY A 94 5.58 -19.24 6.13
N ASP A 95 6.82 -19.45 6.56
CA ASP A 95 7.94 -18.54 6.31
C ASP A 95 8.46 -18.68 4.86
N SER A 96 7.58 -18.42 3.88
CA SER A 96 8.04 -18.21 2.50
C SER A 96 8.92 -16.97 2.49
N ARG A 97 10.10 -17.01 1.84
CA ARG A 97 10.98 -15.84 1.63
C ARG A 97 10.35 -14.78 0.70
N GLU A 98 9.05 -14.89 0.44
CA GLU A 98 8.32 -14.07 -0.50
C GLU A 98 7.71 -12.87 0.21
N ILE A 99 7.79 -11.72 -0.44
CA ILE A 99 7.09 -10.51 -0.01
C ILE A 99 5.63 -10.68 -0.39
N THR A 100 4.75 -10.74 0.61
CA THR A 100 3.30 -10.84 0.37
C THR A 100 2.64 -9.47 0.41
N THR A 101 1.44 -9.36 -0.18
CA THR A 101 0.60 -8.16 -0.10
C THR A 101 0.26 -7.73 1.33
N SER A 102 0.34 -8.62 2.32
CA SER A 102 0.17 -8.26 3.73
C SER A 102 1.35 -7.42 4.24
N HIS A 103 2.57 -7.72 3.80
CA HIS A 103 3.74 -6.91 4.13
C HIS A 103 3.64 -5.52 3.50
N LEU A 104 3.13 -5.43 2.27
CA LEU A 104 2.86 -4.15 1.60
C LEU A 104 1.80 -3.34 2.35
N LEU A 105 0.69 -3.97 2.75
CA LEU A 105 -0.35 -3.29 3.53
C LEU A 105 0.18 -2.75 4.86
N LEU A 106 1.02 -3.53 5.55
CA LEU A 106 1.68 -3.10 6.78
C LEU A 106 2.69 -1.97 6.52
N GLY A 107 3.42 -2.00 5.41
CA GLY A 107 4.33 -0.93 5.01
C GLY A 107 3.58 0.39 4.81
N ILE A 108 2.45 0.37 4.08
CA ILE A 108 1.58 1.55 3.90
C ILE A 108 1.09 2.10 5.26
N TRP A 109 0.85 1.23 6.24
CA TRP A 109 0.40 1.64 7.56
C TRP A 109 1.53 2.19 8.44
N TYR A 110 2.71 1.59 8.43
CA TYR A 110 3.81 1.92 9.35
C TYR A 110 4.74 3.02 8.87
N GLU A 111 4.83 3.22 7.56
CA GLU A 111 5.68 4.23 7.01
C GLU A 111 4.98 5.59 7.13
N GLY A 112 5.34 6.37 8.14
CA GLY A 112 4.95 7.78 8.27
C GLY A 112 3.44 8.09 8.17
N GLU A 113 3.11 9.22 7.54
CA GLU A 113 1.72 9.62 7.20
C GLU A 113 1.50 9.85 5.69
N PRO A 114 1.84 8.88 4.82
CA PRO A 114 1.57 8.96 3.40
C PRO A 114 0.05 9.01 3.19
N PRO A 115 -0.40 9.50 2.03
CA PRO A 115 -1.83 9.58 1.73
C PRO A 115 -2.58 8.25 1.89
N GLY A 116 -1.91 7.11 1.61
CA GLY A 116 -2.45 5.77 1.88
C GLY A 116 -2.82 5.53 3.34
N HIS A 117 -1.94 5.93 4.28
CA HIS A 117 -2.21 5.86 5.72
C HIS A 117 -3.42 6.73 6.10
N LYS A 118 -3.47 7.98 5.60
CA LYS A 118 -4.57 8.92 5.88
C LYS A 118 -5.92 8.41 5.39
N ILE A 119 -5.97 7.76 4.23
CA ILE A 119 -7.18 7.11 3.72
C ILE A 119 -7.59 5.95 4.61
N MET A 120 -6.65 5.06 4.95
CA MET A 120 -6.94 3.91 5.80
C MET A 120 -7.46 4.34 7.18
N ALA A 121 -6.79 5.30 7.82
CA ALA A 121 -7.22 5.88 9.08
C ALA A 121 -8.58 6.58 8.98
N GLY A 122 -8.83 7.34 7.90
CA GLY A 122 -10.12 7.97 7.63
C GLY A 122 -11.28 6.99 7.42
N LEU A 123 -10.97 5.77 6.98
CA LEU A 123 -11.94 4.67 6.85
C LEU A 123 -12.11 3.82 8.12
N GLY A 124 -11.42 4.18 9.21
CA GLY A 124 -11.53 3.52 10.51
C GLY A 124 -10.60 2.33 10.71
N PHE A 125 -9.56 2.18 9.88
CA PHE A 125 -8.48 1.21 10.09
C PHE A 125 -7.61 1.65 11.28
N ASN A 126 -7.20 0.72 12.15
CA ASN A 126 -6.36 0.98 13.32
C ASN A 126 -5.34 -0.13 13.63
#